data_AF-A0A944KX48-F1
#
_entry.id   AF-A0A944KX48-F1
#
_cell.length_a   1.000
_cell.length_b   1.000
_cell.length_c   1.000
_cell.angle_alpha   90.00
_cell.angle_beta   90.00
_cell.angle_gamma   90.00
#
_symmetry.space_group_name_H-M   'P 1'
#
loop_
_entity.id
_entity.type
_entity.pdbx_description
1 polymer ?
#
loop_
_entity_poly.entity_id
_entity_poly.type
_entity_poly.pdbx_seq_one_letter_code
_entity_poly.pdbx_strand_id
1 'polypeptide(L)' 'DWAAKIYTDARARKKRHPHAVRILARSWLRVMWACWRDGTCYDPAVHQANSKVNTVAEEPLAA' A
#
# COMPACT_ATOMS: atom_id res chain seq x y z
N ASP A 1 -7.87 -3.60 -6.73
CA ASP A 1 -7.93 -2.15 -6.44
C ASP A 1 -7.12 -1.77 -5.19
N TRP A 2 -5.82 -1.52 -5.35
CA TRP A 2 -4.86 -1.36 -4.23
C TRP A 2 -4.99 -0.03 -3.48
N ALA A 3 -5.28 1.06 -4.20
CA ALA A 3 -5.43 2.40 -3.64
C ALA A 3 -6.63 2.47 -2.69
N ALA A 4 -7.75 1.87 -3.10
CA ALA A 4 -8.94 1.72 -2.25
C ALA A 4 -8.62 0.92 -0.98
N LYS A 5 -7.86 -0.17 -1.08
CA LYS A 5 -7.44 -0.99 0.07
C LYS A 5 -6.62 -0.18 1.07
N ILE A 6 -5.67 0.65 0.62
CA ILE A 6 -4.86 1.53 1.49
C ILE A 6 -5.73 2.55 2.23
N TYR A 7 -6.68 3.17 1.52
CA TYR A 7 -7.61 4.12 2.14
C TYR A 7 -8.49 3.44 3.20
N THR A 8 -9.08 2.29 2.86
CA THR A 8 -9.95 1.53 3.76
C THR A 8 -9.20 1.02 4.98
N ASP A 9 -7.98 0.49 4.83
CA ASP A 9 -7.12 0.07 5.94
C ASP A 9 -6.76 1.26 6.85
N ALA A 10 -6.43 2.42 6.27
CA ALA A 10 -6.16 3.63 7.05
C ALA A 10 -7.40 4.10 7.84
N ARG A 11 -8.61 3.97 7.26
CA ARG A 11 -9.88 4.26 7.96
C ARG A 11 -10.20 3.22 9.03
N ALA A 12 -9.94 1.95 8.76
CA ALA A 12 -10.14 0.83 9.70
C ALA A 12 -9.27 0.97 10.95
N ARG A 13 -8.06 1.52 10.81
CA ARG A 13 -7.14 1.86 11.91
C ARG A 13 -7.59 3.07 12.76
N LYS A 14 -8.86 3.48 12.65
CA LYS A 14 -9.48 4.65 13.33
C LYS A 14 -8.72 5.98 13.10
N LYS A 15 -7.95 6.11 12.02
CA LYS A 15 -7.30 7.38 11.69
C LYS A 15 -8.34 8.39 11.17
N ARG A 16 -8.20 9.65 11.58
CA ARG A 16 -9.03 10.74 11.06
C ARG A 16 -8.85 10.85 9.54
N HIS A 17 -9.92 11.25 8.83
CA HIS A 17 -9.95 11.32 7.37
C HIS A 17 -8.73 12.04 6.74
N PRO A 18 -8.26 13.20 7.25
CA PRO A 18 -7.07 13.88 6.68
C PRO A 18 -5.81 13.02 6.74
N HIS A 19 -5.66 12.21 7.80
CA HIS A 19 -4.50 11.36 7.96
C HIS A 19 -4.54 10.16 7.00
N ALA A 20 -5.72 9.57 6.77
CA ALA A 20 -5.90 8.51 5.78
C ALA A 20 -5.57 9.00 4.36
N VAL A 21 -6.00 10.22 3.99
CA VAL A 21 -5.66 10.83 2.70
C VAL A 21 -4.16 11.07 2.57
N ARG A 22 -3.46 11.51 3.63
CA ARG A 22 -1.99 11.68 3.59
C ARG A 22 -1.25 10.35 3.37
N ILE A 23 -1.76 9.24 3.90
CA ILE A 23 -1.17 7.92 3.67
C ILE A 23 -1.36 7.53 2.20
N LEU A 24 -2.56 7.68 1.66
CA LEU A 24 -2.86 7.42 0.25
C LEU A 24 -1.99 8.27 -0.69
N ALA A 25 -1.90 9.58 -0.44
CA ALA A 25 -1.12 10.50 -1.26
C ALA A 25 0.38 10.15 -1.26
N ARG A 26 0.94 9.75 -0.11
CA ARG A 26 2.32 9.29 -0.03
C ARG A 26 2.58 8.03 -0.86
N SER A 27 1.64 7.08 -0.87
CA SER A 27 1.77 5.88 -1.68
C SER A 27 1.74 6.21 -3.18
N TRP A 28 0.87 7.12 -3.61
CA TRP A 28 0.83 7.62 -4.99
C TRP A 28 2.10 8.36 -5.40
N LEU A 29 2.68 9.16 -4.50
CA LEU A 29 3.94 9.87 -4.79
C LEU A 29 5.08 8.89 -5.11
N ARG A 30 5.16 7.75 -4.41
CA ARG A 30 6.15 6.72 -4.70
C ARG A 30 5.96 6.07 -6.06
N VAL A 31 4.70 5.83 -6.45
CA VAL A 31 4.37 5.29 -7.78
C VAL A 31 4.79 6.27 -8.87
N MET A 32 4.40 7.54 -8.77
CA MET A 32 4.78 8.56 -9.75
C MET A 32 6.30 8.70 -9.86
N TRP A 33 7.01 8.64 -8.73
CA TRP A 33 8.46 8.68 -8.72
C TRP A 33 9.10 7.45 -9.37
N ALA A 34 8.57 6.24 -9.11
CA ALA A 34 9.06 5.02 -9.77
C ALA A 34 8.82 5.06 -11.29
N CYS A 35 7.62 5.47 -11.73
CA CYS A 35 7.32 5.66 -13.15
C CYS A 35 8.27 6.68 -13.81
N TRP A 36 8.57 7.77 -13.10
CA TRP A 36 9.49 8.78 -13.60
C TRP A 36 10.93 8.26 -13.69
N ARG A 37 11.41 7.54 -12.67
CA ARG A 37 12.77 7.00 -12.61
C ARG A 37 12.99 5.93 -13.67
N ASP A 38 12.04 5.02 -13.82
CA ASP A 38 12.17 3.82 -14.64
C ASP A 38 11.70 4.09 -16.09
N GLY A 39 11.13 5.27 -16.36
CA GLY A 39 10.60 5.66 -17.67
C GLY A 39 9.37 4.86 -18.11
N THR A 40 8.79 4.09 -17.19
CA THR A 40 7.68 3.18 -17.47
C THR A 40 6.34 3.79 -17.10
N CYS A 41 5.33 3.54 -17.92
CA CYS A 41 3.95 3.87 -17.58
C CYS A 41 3.48 3.09 -16.34
N TYR A 42 2.45 3.62 -15.68
CA TYR A 42 1.84 2.99 -14.52
C TYR A 42 1.32 1.57 -14.85
N ASP A 43 1.86 0.56 -14.17
CA ASP A 43 1.37 -0.83 -14.26
C ASP A 43 0.64 -1.23 -12.96
N PRO A 44 -0.69 -1.44 -13.00
CA PRO A 44 -1.47 -1.87 -11.85
C PRO A 44 -0.97 -3.17 -11.22
N ALA A 45 -0.35 -4.08 -11.97
CA ALA A 45 0.13 -5.37 -11.45
C ALA A 45 1.41 -5.21 -10.60
N VAL A 46 2.34 -4.35 -11.04
CA VAL A 46 3.60 -4.07 -10.34
C VAL A 46 3.34 -3.31 -9.02
N HIS A 47 2.43 -2.35 -9.05
CA HIS A 47 2.19 -1.47 -7.89
C HIS A 47 1.29 -2.09 -6.80
N GLN A 48 0.66 -3.24 -7.06
CA GLN A 48 -0.02 -4.05 -6.04
C GLN A 48 0.94 -4.65 -5.00
N ALA A 49 2.24 -4.73 -5.31
CA ALA A 49 3.24 -5.38 -4.47
C ALA A 49 3.45 -4.71 -3.09
N ASN A 50 3.04 -3.45 -2.92
CA ASN A 50 3.12 -2.76 -1.63
C ASN A 50 2.00 -3.17 -0.64
N SER A 51 1.11 -4.09 -1.05
CA SER A 51 0.10 -4.74 -0.18
C SER A 51 0.56 -6.08 0.38
N LYS A 52 1.81 -6.51 0.14
CA LYS A 52 2.41 -7.59 0.92
C LYS A 52 2.67 -7.05 2.33
N VAL A 53 1.60 -7.00 3.13
CA VAL A 53 1.69 -7.12 4.58
C VAL A 53 2.64 -8.29 4.81
N ASN A 54 3.70 -8.10 5.59
CA ASN A 54 4.46 -9.22 6.13
C ASN A 54 3.45 -10.15 6.80
N THR A 55 3.07 -11.22 6.11
CA THR A 55 2.50 -12.40 6.76
C THR A 55 3.65 -12.88 7.64
N VAL A 56 3.60 -12.47 8.90
CA VAL A 56 4.45 -13.07 9.93
C VAL A 56 4.08 -14.54 9.85
N ALA A 57 5.02 -15.38 9.43
CA ALA A 57 4.82 -16.82 9.40
C ALA A 57 4.57 -17.23 10.85
N GLU A 58 3.33 -17.56 11.16
CA GLU A 58 2.97 -18.21 12.41
C GLU A 58 3.64 -19.58 12.36
N GLU A 59 4.80 -19.71 13.01
CA GLU A 59 5.35 -21.03 13.31
C GLU A 59 4.32 -21.75 14.17
N PRO A 60 3.85 -22.95 13.75
CA PRO A 60 2.96 -23.72 14.60
C PRO A 60 3.76 -24.12 15.84
N LEU A 61 3.27 -23.70 17.01
CA LEU A 61 3.78 -24.12 18.31
C LEU A 61 3.78 -25.65 18.33
N ALA A 62 4.98 -26.24 18.25
CA ALA A 62 5.17 -27.68 18.32
C ALA A 62 4.60 -28.21 19.64
N ALA A 63 3.79 -29.27 19.52
CA ALA A 63 3.17 -30.01 20.60
C ALA A 63 4.17 -30.91 21.34
#